data_AF-A0A212ERG1-F1
#
_entry.id   AF-A0A212ERG1-F1
#
_cell.length_a   1.000
_cell.length_b   1.000
_cell.length_c   1.000
_cell.angle_alpha   90.00
_cell.angle_beta   90.00
_cell.angle_gamma   90.00
#
_symmetry.space_group_name_H-M   'P 1'
#
loop_
_entity.id
_entity.type
_entity.pdbx_description
1 polymer ?
#
loop_
_entity_poly.entity_id
_entity_poly.type
_entity_poly.pdbx_seq_one_letter_code
_entity_poly.pdbx_strand_id
1 'polypeptide(L)'
;MSCNTPSTLHFADDTLCLPKDHPDYDRLFKIRPLEETLNCQFGKVPLDQRLSIDEQMCATKMSHYIKQYMPNKPHKWGFKLYLICSLQGYAHRFEVYSGGGSKNNILPGEPDLGKSGNTVVRIARMVPRNVNHIIYFDNFYTSVPLVTYLAKEGIFSLGTVRVNRLRNCKLPEKNTIMKKNVPRGFYEENVAAVDDIDVSAVVWKDNKPVNLLSTYVGAEPATTVTRFDKSKKERVAIPCPKVIKELELAETLCKLGLPANGAKRGRPSGSTIQRELVMKKFCGPAQAIPLKDVRLDQTCHWAVWLDKAAEVQIPEMFRLYI
;
A
#
# COMPACT_ATOMS: atom_id res chain seq x y z
N MET A 1 -35.90 -8.07 26.65
CA MET A 1 -36.16 -8.55 25.27
C MET A 1 -34.82 -8.65 24.56
N SER A 2 -34.23 -9.85 24.53
CA SER A 2 -33.03 -10.13 23.75
C SER A 2 -33.42 -10.13 22.28
N CYS A 3 -32.84 -9.23 21.49
CA CYS A 3 -32.95 -9.27 20.05
C CYS A 3 -32.18 -10.49 19.51
N ASN A 4 -32.87 -11.62 19.39
CA ASN A 4 -32.39 -12.79 18.66
C ASN A 4 -32.61 -12.54 17.17
N THR A 5 -31.60 -12.03 16.47
CA THR A 5 -31.16 -12.38 15.10
C THR A 5 -30.07 -11.40 14.63
N PRO A 6 -29.00 -11.89 13.98
CA PRO A 6 -29.05 -12.16 12.55
C PRO A 6 -28.28 -13.44 12.19
N SER A 7 -28.95 -14.59 12.17
CA SER A 7 -28.38 -15.85 11.64
C SER A 7 -28.92 -16.21 10.26
N THR A 8 -29.57 -15.27 9.57
CA THR A 8 -30.31 -15.53 8.32
C THR A 8 -29.64 -14.98 7.07
N LEU A 9 -28.62 -14.12 7.20
CA LEU A 9 -27.93 -13.55 6.04
C LEU A 9 -26.77 -14.44 5.61
N HIS A 10 -26.96 -15.14 4.49
CA HIS A 10 -25.95 -15.99 3.86
C HIS A 10 -25.81 -15.57 2.39
N PHE A 11 -24.57 -15.53 1.90
CA PHE A 11 -24.29 -15.16 0.50
C PHE A 11 -23.85 -16.35 -0.35
N ALA A 12 -23.62 -17.51 0.25
CA ALA A 12 -23.21 -18.74 -0.42
C ALA A 12 -23.91 -19.95 0.22
N ASP A 13 -24.09 -21.01 -0.56
CA ASP A 13 -24.60 -22.29 -0.07
C ASP A 13 -23.47 -23.06 0.64
N ASP A 14 -23.63 -23.25 1.96
CA ASP A 14 -22.66 -23.94 2.81
C ASP A 14 -22.41 -25.40 2.39
N THR A 15 -23.34 -26.03 1.65
CA THR A 15 -23.18 -27.42 1.16
C THR A 15 -22.10 -27.54 0.08
N LEU A 16 -21.80 -26.44 -0.63
CA LEU A 16 -20.77 -26.37 -1.66
C LEU A 16 -19.39 -26.01 -1.09
N CYS A 17 -19.29 -25.75 0.21
CA CYS A 17 -18.04 -25.40 0.86
C CYS A 17 -17.12 -26.63 0.96
N LEU A 18 -16.01 -26.59 0.23
CA LEU A 18 -15.04 -27.68 0.21
C LEU A 18 -14.34 -27.84 1.58
N PRO A 19 -13.87 -29.05 1.92
CA PRO A 19 -13.03 -29.27 3.11
C PRO A 19 -11.74 -28.46 3.06
N LYS A 20 -11.20 -28.08 4.22
CA LYS A 20 -9.99 -27.23 4.32
C LYS A 20 -8.74 -27.82 3.65
N ASP A 21 -8.67 -29.14 3.58
CA ASP A 21 -7.54 -29.87 2.98
C ASP A 21 -7.68 -30.02 1.46
N HIS A 22 -8.83 -29.63 0.90
CA HIS A 22 -9.05 -29.66 -0.54
C HIS A 22 -8.18 -28.59 -1.22
N PRO A 23 -7.50 -28.89 -2.35
CA PRO A 23 -6.67 -27.93 -3.06
C PRO A 23 -7.44 -26.67 -3.50
N ASP A 24 -8.73 -26.80 -3.77
CA ASP A 24 -9.64 -25.70 -4.14
C ASP A 24 -10.41 -25.08 -2.97
N TYR A 25 -10.00 -25.36 -1.74
CA TYR A 25 -10.60 -24.72 -0.58
C TYR A 25 -10.41 -23.20 -0.63
N ASP A 26 -11.52 -22.47 -0.59
CA ASP A 26 -11.53 -21.03 -0.54
C ASP A 26 -11.90 -20.51 0.86
N ARG A 27 -10.95 -19.82 1.50
CA ARG A 27 -11.13 -19.18 2.81
C ARG A 27 -12.21 -18.09 2.82
N LEU A 28 -12.52 -17.52 1.66
CA LEU A 28 -13.51 -16.47 1.48
C LEU A 28 -14.78 -16.98 0.81
N PHE A 29 -14.95 -18.29 0.66
CA PHE A 29 -16.10 -18.92 -0.03
C PHE A 29 -17.44 -18.28 0.35
N LYS A 30 -17.68 -18.06 1.65
CA LYS A 30 -18.93 -17.48 2.16
C LYS A 30 -19.23 -16.05 1.73
N ILE A 31 -18.20 -15.27 1.38
CA ILE A 31 -18.35 -13.88 0.94
C ILE A 31 -18.01 -13.68 -0.53
N ARG A 32 -17.50 -14.71 -1.21
CA ARG A 32 -17.06 -14.65 -2.61
C ARG A 32 -18.17 -14.18 -3.55
N PRO A 33 -19.42 -14.68 -3.46
CA PRO A 33 -20.48 -14.21 -4.35
C PRO A 33 -20.80 -12.71 -4.15
N LEU A 34 -20.69 -12.22 -2.92
CA LEU A 34 -20.86 -10.80 -2.62
C LEU A 34 -19.71 -9.96 -3.19
N GLU A 35 -18.47 -10.38 -2.98
CA GLU A 35 -17.27 -9.73 -3.52
C GLU A 35 -17.33 -9.63 -5.05
N GLU A 36 -17.68 -10.73 -5.73
CA GLU A 36 -17.82 -10.79 -7.18
C GLU A 36 -18.96 -9.91 -7.69
N THR A 37 -20.12 -9.94 -7.01
CA THR A 37 -21.25 -9.10 -7.37
C THR A 37 -20.91 -7.61 -7.23
N LEU A 38 -20.27 -7.22 -6.13
CA LEU A 38 -19.85 -5.83 -5.91
C LEU A 38 -18.80 -5.40 -6.93
N ASN A 39 -17.79 -6.22 -7.18
CA ASN A 39 -16.77 -5.92 -8.20
C ASN A 39 -17.37 -5.82 -9.61
N CYS A 40 -18.40 -6.61 -9.93
CA CYS A 40 -19.14 -6.50 -11.19
C CYS A 40 -19.88 -5.16 -11.28
N GLN A 41 -20.54 -4.69 -10.22
CA GLN A 41 -21.22 -3.39 -10.23
C GLN A 41 -20.23 -2.22 -10.24
N PHE A 42 -19.16 -2.29 -9.43
CA PHE A 42 -18.16 -1.24 -9.33
C PHE A 42 -17.36 -1.07 -10.64
N GLY A 43 -17.10 -2.19 -11.33
CA GLY A 43 -16.44 -2.19 -12.63
C GLY A 43 -17.27 -1.62 -13.78
N LYS A 44 -18.58 -1.37 -13.61
CA LYS A 44 -19.41 -0.70 -14.64
C LYS A 44 -19.14 0.79 -14.75
N VAL A 45 -18.60 1.40 -13.69
CA VAL A 45 -18.22 2.81 -13.74
C VAL A 45 -16.96 2.95 -14.60
N PRO A 46 -16.96 3.81 -15.64
CA PRO A 46 -15.80 4.02 -16.49
C PRO A 46 -14.55 4.35 -15.68
N LEU A 47 -13.42 3.79 -16.09
CA LEU A 47 -12.13 4.07 -15.47
C LEU A 47 -11.61 5.44 -15.90
N ASP A 48 -11.15 6.21 -14.93
CA ASP A 48 -10.33 7.39 -15.20
C ASP A 48 -8.94 6.98 -15.70
N GLN A 49 -8.30 7.86 -16.47
CA GLN A 49 -6.93 7.63 -16.93
C GLN A 49 -5.95 7.36 -15.78
N ARG A 50 -6.15 8.02 -14.64
CA ARG A 50 -5.28 7.96 -13.48
C ARG A 50 -5.93 7.14 -12.36
N LEU A 51 -5.27 6.06 -11.97
CA LEU A 51 -5.75 5.10 -10.99
C LEU A 51 -4.71 4.92 -9.87
N SER A 52 -5.16 4.59 -8.67
CA SER A 52 -4.30 4.32 -7.51
C SER A 52 -4.57 2.93 -6.96
N ILE A 53 -3.51 2.17 -6.66
CA ILE A 53 -3.59 0.87 -5.98
C ILE A 53 -2.99 1.00 -4.58
N ASP A 54 -3.80 0.66 -3.58
CA ASP A 54 -3.41 0.74 -2.17
C ASP A 54 -4.20 -0.26 -1.31
N GLU A 55 -3.88 -0.31 -0.02
CA GLU A 55 -4.49 -1.16 0.99
C GLU A 55 -5.39 -0.38 1.93
N GLN A 56 -6.64 -0.84 2.04
CA GLN A 56 -7.58 -0.32 3.02
C GLN A 56 -7.82 -1.32 4.15
N MET A 57 -7.98 -0.79 5.36
CA MET A 57 -8.38 -1.57 6.52
C MET A 57 -9.89 -1.45 6.77
N CYS A 58 -10.61 -2.56 6.67
CA CYS A 58 -11.96 -2.68 7.18
C CYS A 58 -11.92 -3.08 8.66
N ALA A 59 -12.06 -2.10 9.55
CA ALA A 59 -11.93 -2.30 10.99
C ALA A 59 -13.02 -3.23 11.53
N THR A 60 -12.63 -4.22 12.34
CA THR A 60 -13.60 -5.11 13.01
C THR A 60 -13.13 -5.54 14.39
N LYS A 61 -14.10 -5.73 15.30
CA LYS A 61 -13.88 -6.37 16.61
C LYS A 61 -14.08 -7.88 16.56
N MET A 62 -14.58 -8.41 15.43
CA MET A 62 -14.85 -9.83 15.27
C MET A 62 -13.58 -10.66 15.46
N SER A 63 -13.75 -11.84 16.06
CA SER A 63 -12.71 -12.85 16.08
C SER A 63 -12.76 -13.62 14.76
N HIS A 64 -11.75 -13.45 13.92
CA HIS A 64 -11.64 -14.14 12.64
C HIS A 64 -10.17 -14.35 12.29
N TYR A 65 -9.82 -15.51 11.75
CA TYR A 65 -8.43 -15.92 11.49
C TYR A 65 -7.75 -15.14 10.35
N ILE A 66 -8.53 -14.55 9.44
CA ILE A 66 -8.03 -13.71 8.33
C ILE A 66 -7.65 -12.30 8.80
N LYS A 67 -8.12 -11.89 9.98
CA LYS A 67 -7.90 -10.55 10.52
C LYS A 67 -6.40 -10.22 10.60
N GLN A 68 -6.03 -9.05 10.10
CA GLN A 68 -4.66 -8.55 10.09
C GLN A 68 -4.45 -7.47 11.13
N TYR A 69 -3.20 -7.38 11.61
CA TYR A 69 -2.73 -6.29 12.44
C TYR A 69 -1.82 -5.35 11.64
N MET A 70 -2.24 -4.11 11.45
CA MET A 70 -1.45 -3.07 10.80
C MET A 70 -1.18 -1.92 11.80
N PRO A 71 0.02 -1.84 12.39
CA PRO A 71 0.30 -0.92 13.50
C PRO A 71 0.20 0.56 13.09
N ASN A 72 0.41 0.85 11.81
CA ASN A 72 0.45 2.19 11.25
C ASN A 72 -0.89 2.68 10.71
N LYS A 73 -1.99 1.92 10.82
CA LYS A 73 -3.33 2.39 10.43
C LYS A 73 -4.12 2.83 11.67
N PRO A 74 -5.06 3.80 11.57
CA PRO A 74 -5.78 4.34 12.73
C PRO A 74 -6.53 3.25 13.50
N HIS A 75 -7.16 2.34 12.75
CA HIS A 75 -7.69 1.09 13.26
C HIS A 75 -6.72 -0.03 12.94
N LYS A 76 -6.03 -0.53 13.96
CA LYS A 76 -4.93 -1.47 13.76
C LYS A 76 -5.37 -2.89 13.43
N TRP A 77 -6.60 -3.27 13.79
CA TRP A 77 -7.14 -4.62 13.62
C TRP A 77 -8.34 -4.59 12.66
N GLY A 78 -8.31 -5.45 11.64
CA GLY A 78 -9.39 -5.54 10.67
C GLY A 78 -9.11 -6.50 9.51
N PHE A 79 -9.99 -6.49 8.53
CA PHE A 79 -9.76 -7.16 7.25
C PHE A 79 -8.96 -6.23 6.34
N LYS A 80 -7.85 -6.74 5.80
CA LYS A 80 -7.04 -6.03 4.82
C LYS A 80 -7.67 -6.22 3.44
N LEU A 81 -7.93 -5.12 2.75
CA LEU A 81 -8.44 -5.09 1.39
C LEU A 81 -7.36 -4.49 0.49
N TYR A 82 -7.16 -5.04 -0.70
CA TYR A 82 -6.44 -4.38 -1.77
C TYR A 82 -7.44 -3.75 -2.72
N LEU A 83 -7.23 -2.51 -3.13
CA LEU A 83 -8.18 -1.78 -3.98
C LEU A 83 -7.46 -1.12 -5.14
N ILE A 84 -8.19 -0.97 -6.25
CA ILE A 84 -7.89 0.00 -7.30
C ILE A 84 -8.98 1.06 -7.32
N CYS A 85 -8.55 2.31 -7.21
CA CYS A 85 -9.43 3.46 -7.08
C CYS A 85 -9.11 4.52 -8.12
N SER A 86 -10.10 5.31 -8.51
CA SER A 86 -9.84 6.59 -9.17
C SER A 86 -9.21 7.58 -8.20
N LEU A 87 -8.55 8.61 -8.73
CA LEU A 87 -8.03 9.69 -7.89
C LEU A 87 -9.11 10.49 -7.15
N GLN A 88 -10.37 10.38 -7.58
CA GLN A 88 -11.51 10.98 -6.87
C GLN A 88 -11.98 10.14 -5.67
N GLY A 89 -11.39 8.95 -5.47
CA GLY A 89 -11.68 8.07 -4.35
C GLY A 89 -12.76 7.00 -4.63
N TYR A 90 -13.17 6.81 -5.89
CA TYR A 90 -14.09 5.74 -6.24
C TYR A 90 -13.34 4.41 -6.37
N ALA A 91 -13.77 3.37 -5.67
CA ALA A 91 -13.17 2.04 -5.77
C ALA A 91 -13.81 1.24 -6.91
N HIS A 92 -13.03 0.90 -7.94
CA HIS A 92 -13.50 0.14 -9.10
C HIS A 92 -13.47 -1.37 -8.85
N ARG A 93 -12.53 -1.83 -8.04
CA ARG A 93 -12.41 -3.23 -7.63
C ARG A 93 -11.67 -3.32 -6.32
N PHE A 94 -12.05 -4.30 -5.50
CA PHE A 94 -11.30 -4.70 -4.33
C PHE A 94 -11.09 -6.21 -4.27
N GLU A 95 -10.08 -6.61 -3.52
CA GLU A 95 -9.80 -8.00 -3.20
C GLU A 95 -9.54 -8.14 -1.70
N VAL A 96 -10.22 -9.08 -1.05
CA VAL A 96 -10.00 -9.35 0.38
C VAL A 96 -8.72 -10.19 0.55
N TYR A 97 -7.78 -9.71 1.36
CA TYR A 97 -6.60 -10.50 1.70
C TYR A 97 -7.00 -11.68 2.59
N SER A 98 -6.76 -12.91 2.11
CA SER A 98 -7.11 -14.16 2.80
C SER A 98 -5.95 -14.81 3.58
N GLY A 99 -4.82 -14.11 3.72
CA GLY A 99 -3.58 -14.63 4.31
C GLY A 99 -2.67 -15.33 3.30
N GLY A 100 -1.73 -16.14 3.79
CA GLY A 100 -0.80 -16.92 2.96
C GLY A 100 -1.43 -18.05 2.13
N GLY A 101 -2.76 -18.20 2.18
CA GLY A 101 -3.53 -19.14 1.38
C GLY A 101 -4.25 -18.51 0.18
N SER A 102 -4.08 -17.20 -0.08
CA SER A 102 -4.51 -16.66 -1.37
C SER A 102 -3.65 -17.32 -2.43
N LYS A 103 -4.22 -18.22 -3.24
CA LYS A 103 -3.52 -18.81 -4.37
C LYS A 103 -2.91 -17.64 -5.14
N ASN A 104 -1.59 -17.64 -5.35
CA ASN A 104 -0.96 -16.76 -6.32
C ASN A 104 -1.54 -17.17 -7.68
N ASN A 105 -2.70 -16.61 -8.02
CA ASN A 105 -3.47 -16.94 -9.20
C ASN A 105 -2.84 -16.20 -10.37
N ILE A 106 -1.60 -16.55 -10.69
CA ILE A 106 -0.85 -16.07 -11.85
C ILE A 106 -1.50 -16.73 -13.06
N LEU A 107 -1.97 -15.92 -14.00
CA LEU A 107 -2.59 -16.44 -15.21
C LEU A 107 -1.51 -16.89 -16.22
N PRO A 108 -1.83 -17.80 -17.15
CA PRO A 108 -0.92 -18.14 -18.24
C PRO A 108 -0.45 -16.88 -18.99
N GLY A 109 0.86 -16.71 -19.11
CA GLY A 109 1.48 -15.54 -19.74
C GLY A 109 1.90 -14.42 -18.76
N GLU A 110 1.43 -14.43 -17.51
CA GLU A 110 1.88 -13.48 -16.51
C GLU A 110 3.19 -13.95 -15.84
N PRO A 111 4.19 -13.07 -15.62
CA PRO A 111 5.40 -13.41 -14.90
C PRO A 111 5.15 -13.49 -13.38
N ASP A 112 5.97 -14.27 -12.67
CA ASP A 112 6.02 -14.21 -11.21
C ASP A 112 6.89 -13.02 -10.76
N LEU A 113 6.25 -11.96 -10.29
CA LEU A 113 6.87 -10.72 -9.82
C LEU A 113 6.95 -10.68 -8.27
N GLY A 114 6.75 -11.82 -7.61
CA GLY A 114 6.62 -11.91 -6.17
C GLY A 114 5.25 -11.44 -5.65
N LYS A 115 4.97 -11.71 -4.37
CA LYS A 115 3.63 -11.53 -3.78
C LYS A 115 3.04 -10.13 -3.98
N SER A 116 3.85 -9.08 -3.82
CA SER A 116 3.39 -7.69 -3.99
C SER A 116 3.13 -7.36 -5.45
N GLY A 117 4.04 -7.73 -6.37
CA GLY A 117 3.88 -7.48 -7.80
C GLY A 117 2.70 -8.25 -8.38
N ASN A 118 2.55 -9.53 -8.03
CA ASN A 118 1.43 -10.37 -8.48
C ASN A 118 0.08 -9.84 -7.98
N THR A 119 0.05 -9.18 -6.82
CA THR A 119 -1.16 -8.52 -6.32
C THR A 119 -1.54 -7.32 -7.18
N VAL A 120 -0.58 -6.47 -7.54
CA VAL A 120 -0.82 -5.35 -8.48
C VAL A 120 -1.30 -5.86 -9.83
N VAL A 121 -0.61 -6.84 -10.42
CA VAL A 121 -1.00 -7.41 -11.73
C VAL A 121 -2.42 -7.95 -11.69
N ARG A 122 -2.76 -8.72 -10.65
CA ARG A 122 -4.10 -9.32 -10.49
C ARG A 122 -5.21 -8.29 -10.38
N ILE A 123 -5.00 -7.22 -9.62
CA ILE A 123 -5.98 -6.13 -9.47
C ILE A 123 -6.07 -5.32 -10.78
N ALA A 124 -4.93 -5.07 -11.43
CA ALA A 124 -4.84 -4.31 -12.67
C ALA A 124 -5.42 -5.05 -13.89
N ARG A 125 -5.84 -6.32 -13.79
CA ARG A 125 -6.49 -7.07 -14.88
C ARG A 125 -7.74 -6.40 -15.44
N MET A 126 -8.43 -5.62 -14.62
CA MET A 126 -9.62 -4.89 -15.06
C MET A 126 -9.29 -3.63 -15.89
N VAL A 127 -8.03 -3.18 -15.86
CA VAL A 127 -7.60 -1.95 -16.54
C VAL A 127 -7.38 -2.28 -18.01
N PRO A 128 -8.03 -1.56 -18.94
CA PRO A 128 -7.81 -1.77 -20.35
C PRO A 128 -6.36 -1.51 -20.74
N ARG A 129 -5.82 -2.33 -21.64
CA ARG A 129 -4.43 -2.28 -22.08
C ARG A 129 -4.28 -1.31 -23.25
N ASN A 130 -3.09 -0.72 -23.41
CA ASN A 130 -2.75 0.15 -24.54
C ASN A 130 -3.65 1.39 -24.73
N VAL A 131 -4.21 1.91 -23.63
CA VAL A 131 -5.05 3.12 -23.61
C VAL A 131 -4.51 4.18 -22.65
N ASN A 132 -3.19 4.18 -22.43
CA ASN A 132 -2.46 5.20 -21.67
C ASN A 132 -2.99 5.43 -20.24
N HIS A 133 -3.45 4.38 -19.58
CA HIS A 133 -3.77 4.45 -18.15
C HIS A 133 -2.49 4.54 -17.33
N ILE A 134 -2.56 5.28 -16.22
CA ILE A 134 -1.45 5.52 -15.30
C ILE A 134 -1.86 5.00 -13.93
N ILE A 135 -1.07 4.05 -13.40
CA ILE A 135 -1.30 3.49 -12.06
C ILE A 135 -0.25 4.01 -11.08
N TYR A 136 -0.74 4.58 -9.98
CA TYR A 136 0.07 4.98 -8.83
C TYR A 136 0.02 3.90 -7.74
N PHE A 137 1.15 3.62 -7.10
CA PHE A 137 1.22 2.70 -5.96
C PHE A 137 2.34 3.04 -4.98
N ASP A 138 2.22 2.57 -3.73
CA ASP A 138 3.23 2.79 -2.69
C ASP A 138 4.50 1.94 -2.89
N ASN A 139 5.57 2.32 -2.18
CA ASN A 139 6.85 1.64 -2.10
C ASN A 139 6.79 0.15 -1.76
N PHE A 140 5.70 -0.32 -1.14
CA PHE A 140 5.50 -1.74 -0.89
C PHE A 140 5.42 -2.54 -2.19
N TYR A 141 4.82 -1.97 -3.24
CA TYR A 141 4.60 -2.61 -4.53
C TYR A 141 5.70 -2.32 -5.54
N THR A 142 6.23 -1.10 -5.54
CA THR A 142 7.14 -0.62 -6.58
C THR A 142 8.40 -1.49 -6.71
N SER A 143 8.65 -1.97 -7.92
CA SER A 143 9.86 -2.70 -8.31
C SER A 143 10.08 -2.56 -9.82
N VAL A 144 11.35 -2.68 -10.26
CA VAL A 144 11.71 -2.58 -11.68
C VAL A 144 10.97 -3.62 -12.54
N PRO A 145 10.88 -4.92 -12.15
CA PRO A 145 10.14 -5.91 -12.94
C PRO A 145 8.65 -5.57 -13.09
N LEU A 146 8.02 -5.05 -12.03
CA LEU A 146 6.60 -4.67 -12.06
C LEU A 146 6.32 -3.51 -13.01
N VAL A 147 7.08 -2.41 -12.90
CA VAL A 147 6.85 -1.23 -13.76
C VAL A 147 7.10 -1.57 -15.23
N THR A 148 8.11 -2.39 -15.49
CA THR A 148 8.47 -2.84 -16.84
C THR A 148 7.38 -3.73 -17.44
N TYR A 149 6.86 -4.68 -16.67
CA TYR A 149 5.76 -5.54 -17.10
C TYR A 149 4.49 -4.72 -17.41
N LEU A 150 4.10 -3.80 -16.52
CA LEU A 150 2.94 -2.94 -16.76
C LEU A 150 3.11 -2.09 -18.03
N ALA A 151 4.31 -1.56 -18.27
CA ALA A 151 4.60 -0.78 -19.47
C ALA A 151 4.49 -1.60 -20.76
N LYS A 152 4.98 -2.86 -20.76
CA LYS A 152 4.79 -3.79 -21.89
C LYS A 152 3.31 -4.08 -22.18
N GLU A 153 2.49 -4.09 -21.12
CA GLU A 153 1.03 -4.21 -21.20
C GLU A 153 0.33 -2.87 -21.54
N GLY A 154 1.08 -1.83 -21.91
CA GLY A 154 0.54 -0.51 -22.27
C GLY A 154 -0.06 0.26 -21.10
N ILE A 155 0.38 -0.02 -19.88
CA ILE A 155 0.00 0.68 -18.66
C ILE A 155 1.22 1.41 -18.07
N PHE A 156 1.09 2.72 -17.94
CA PHE A 156 2.10 3.53 -17.29
C PHE A 156 2.01 3.41 -15.77
N SER A 157 3.13 3.61 -15.09
CA SER A 157 3.15 3.56 -13.63
C SER A 157 4.06 4.61 -13.01
N LEU A 158 3.72 4.98 -11.78
CA LEU A 158 4.54 5.85 -10.92
C LEU A 158 4.42 5.41 -9.47
N GLY A 159 5.54 5.21 -8.80
CA GLY A 159 5.53 4.91 -7.38
C GLY A 159 6.81 5.35 -6.68
N THR A 160 6.71 5.56 -5.36
CA THR A 160 7.92 5.66 -4.54
C THR A 160 8.61 4.31 -4.50
N VAL A 161 9.95 4.28 -4.47
CA VAL A 161 10.70 3.04 -4.51
C VAL A 161 11.76 3.00 -3.41
N ARG A 162 11.99 1.80 -2.86
CA ARG A 162 13.09 1.62 -1.92
C ARG A 162 14.38 1.38 -2.69
N VAL A 163 15.46 2.04 -2.29
CA VAL A 163 16.76 1.98 -2.99
C VAL A 163 17.27 0.54 -3.18
N ASN A 164 17.04 -0.33 -2.19
CA ASN A 164 17.41 -1.75 -2.26
C ASN A 164 16.66 -2.56 -3.34
N ARG A 165 15.60 -2.00 -3.95
CA ARG A 165 14.90 -2.58 -5.11
C ARG A 165 15.42 -2.06 -6.45
N LEU A 166 16.27 -1.03 -6.44
CA LEU A 166 16.91 -0.45 -7.63
C LEU A 166 18.34 -1.00 -7.78
N ARG A 167 18.46 -2.31 -8.01
CA ARG A 167 19.78 -2.94 -8.23
C ARG A 167 20.44 -2.31 -9.46
N ASN A 168 21.73 -1.98 -9.36
CA ASN A 168 22.54 -1.38 -10.42
C ASN A 168 22.10 0.02 -10.90
N CYS A 169 21.25 0.72 -10.14
CA CYS A 169 20.88 2.08 -10.46
C CYS A 169 21.96 3.06 -9.96
N LYS A 170 22.43 3.95 -10.85
CA LYS A 170 23.45 4.97 -10.56
C LYS A 170 22.88 6.19 -9.83
N LEU A 171 21.93 6.00 -8.91
CA LEU A 171 21.42 7.10 -8.09
C LEU A 171 22.36 7.35 -6.90
N PRO A 172 22.53 8.61 -6.48
CA PRO A 172 23.38 8.93 -5.34
C PRO A 172 22.85 8.26 -4.06
N GLU A 173 23.78 7.74 -3.27
CA GLU A 173 23.41 7.09 -2.01
C GLU A 173 22.78 8.09 -1.03
N LYS A 174 21.90 7.56 -0.16
CA LYS A 174 21.23 8.34 0.90
C LYS A 174 22.21 9.19 1.71
N ASN A 175 23.38 8.64 2.05
CA ASN A 175 24.37 9.35 2.87
C ASN A 175 24.98 10.55 2.12
N THR A 176 25.18 10.43 0.81
CA THR A 176 25.68 11.51 -0.05
C THR A 176 24.65 12.64 -0.14
N ILE A 177 23.38 12.29 -0.39
CA ILE A 177 22.30 13.29 -0.50
C ILE A 177 22.06 13.98 0.85
N MET A 178 22.19 13.27 1.97
CA MET A 178 21.95 13.82 3.31
C MET A 178 23.07 14.75 3.81
N LYS A 179 24.19 14.90 3.09
CA LYS A 179 25.25 15.85 3.48
C LYS A 179 24.71 17.29 3.53
N LYS A 180 25.25 18.10 4.45
CA LYS A 180 24.80 19.49 4.69
C LYS A 180 25.01 20.41 3.49
N ASN A 181 26.01 20.13 2.65
CA ASN A 181 26.32 20.91 1.45
C ASN A 181 25.34 20.66 0.30
N VAL A 182 24.57 19.56 0.33
CA VAL A 182 23.53 19.31 -0.68
C VAL A 182 22.29 20.11 -0.30
N PRO A 183 21.82 21.05 -1.13
CA PRO A 183 20.68 21.89 -0.79
C PRO A 183 19.35 21.10 -0.85
N ARG A 184 18.36 21.56 -0.07
CA ARG A 184 16.98 21.09 -0.20
C ARG A 184 16.45 21.46 -1.59
N GLY A 185 15.76 20.54 -2.25
CA GLY A 185 15.33 20.66 -3.64
C GLY A 185 16.31 20.04 -4.64
N PHE A 186 17.48 19.55 -4.21
CA PHE A 186 18.38 18.78 -5.07
C PHE A 186 17.66 17.54 -5.62
N TYR A 187 17.82 17.27 -6.91
CA TYR A 187 17.37 16.03 -7.53
C TYR A 187 18.40 15.52 -8.52
N GLU A 188 18.33 14.22 -8.80
CA GLU A 188 19.09 13.54 -9.84
C GLU A 188 18.19 12.49 -10.48
N GLU A 189 18.36 12.29 -11.79
CA GLU A 189 17.62 11.33 -12.59
C GLU A 189 18.59 10.35 -13.24
N ASN A 190 18.21 9.07 -13.24
CA ASN A 190 18.86 8.03 -14.01
C ASN A 190 17.80 7.33 -14.85
N VAL A 191 17.94 7.44 -16.18
CA VAL A 191 17.08 6.76 -17.15
C VAL A 191 17.82 5.54 -17.68
N ALA A 192 17.14 4.39 -17.66
CA ALA A 192 17.68 3.15 -18.21
C ALA A 192 16.61 2.42 -19.01
N ALA A 193 17.01 1.84 -20.14
CA ALA A 193 16.18 0.91 -20.89
C ALA A 193 16.26 -0.47 -20.23
N VAL A 194 15.12 -1.01 -19.80
CA VAL A 194 14.97 -2.34 -19.22
C VAL A 194 13.96 -3.10 -20.05
N ASP A 195 14.40 -4.16 -20.74
CA ASP A 195 13.60 -4.89 -21.72
C ASP A 195 12.88 -3.99 -22.74
N ASP A 196 13.63 -3.08 -23.37
CA ASP A 196 13.15 -2.10 -24.36
C ASP A 196 12.13 -1.07 -23.82
N ILE A 197 11.97 -0.99 -22.49
CA ILE A 197 11.16 0.03 -21.82
C ILE A 197 12.07 1.05 -21.14
N ASP A 198 11.89 2.32 -21.45
CA ASP A 198 12.53 3.41 -20.73
C ASP A 198 11.93 3.55 -19.33
N VAL A 199 12.78 3.37 -18.31
CA VAL A 199 12.41 3.52 -16.91
C VAL A 199 13.23 4.67 -16.33
N SER A 200 12.53 5.69 -15.81
CA SER A 200 13.14 6.81 -15.09
C SER A 200 13.13 6.55 -13.60
N ALA A 201 14.31 6.58 -12.98
CA ALA A 201 14.49 6.59 -11.55
C ALA A 201 14.94 7.99 -11.11
N VAL A 202 14.17 8.65 -10.25
CA VAL A 202 14.47 10.01 -9.77
C VAL A 202 14.63 10.00 -8.27
N VAL A 203 15.67 10.67 -7.78
CA VAL A 203 15.80 10.99 -6.35
C VAL A 203 15.62 12.48 -6.14
N TRP A 204 14.85 12.86 -5.13
CA TRP A 204 14.63 14.26 -4.74
C TRP A 204 14.84 14.44 -3.25
N LYS A 205 15.60 15.47 -2.86
CA LYS A 205 15.89 15.83 -1.48
C LYS A 205 14.92 16.88 -0.97
N ASP A 206 13.92 16.45 -0.21
CA ASP A 206 13.20 17.37 0.68
C ASP A 206 13.92 17.43 2.04
N ASN A 207 13.24 17.06 3.15
CA ASN A 207 13.91 16.84 4.43
C ASN A 207 14.71 15.53 4.45
N LYS A 208 14.24 14.54 3.69
CA LYS A 208 14.85 13.24 3.46
C LYS A 208 14.77 12.95 1.95
N PRO A 209 15.69 12.14 1.40
CA PRO A 209 15.59 11.73 0.01
C PRO A 209 14.35 10.85 -0.21
N VAL A 210 13.63 11.14 -1.28
CA VAL A 210 12.53 10.35 -1.81
C VAL A 210 12.99 9.82 -3.16
N ASN A 211 12.89 8.50 -3.36
CA ASN A 211 13.19 7.88 -4.64
C ASN A 211 11.89 7.49 -5.32
N LEU A 212 11.81 7.72 -6.62
CA LEU A 212 10.66 7.45 -7.46
C LEU A 212 11.09 6.57 -8.61
N LEU A 213 10.15 5.78 -9.10
CA LEU A 213 10.30 4.99 -10.31
C LEU A 213 9.09 5.24 -11.21
N SER A 214 9.33 5.56 -12.47
CA SER A 214 8.29 5.84 -13.46
C SER A 214 8.63 5.28 -14.83
N THR A 215 7.59 4.95 -15.60
CA THR A 215 7.68 4.57 -17.02
C THR A 215 7.13 5.63 -17.96
N TYR A 216 6.75 6.81 -17.48
CA TYR A 216 6.12 7.85 -18.31
C TYR A 216 6.56 9.29 -18.01
N VAL A 217 7.08 9.56 -16.82
CA VAL A 217 7.48 10.91 -16.41
C VAL A 217 8.85 10.89 -15.74
N GLY A 218 9.69 11.84 -16.16
CA GLY A 218 11.03 12.06 -15.62
C GLY A 218 11.14 13.30 -14.73
N ALA A 219 12.38 13.79 -14.56
CA ALA A 219 12.64 14.97 -13.74
C ALA A 219 12.17 16.28 -14.40
N GLU A 220 12.31 16.39 -15.71
CA GLU A 220 12.07 17.63 -16.45
C GLU A 220 10.64 17.74 -17.06
N PRO A 221 10.14 18.98 -17.30
CA PRO A 221 10.67 20.26 -16.82
C PRO A 221 10.55 20.40 -15.30
N ALA A 222 11.65 20.76 -14.64
CA ALA A 222 11.66 21.05 -13.23
C ALA A 222 10.84 22.32 -12.94
N THR A 223 10.18 22.32 -11.80
CA THR A 223 9.33 23.42 -11.36
C THR A 223 9.63 23.78 -9.91
N THR A 224 8.92 24.75 -9.37
CA THR A 224 9.09 25.12 -7.96
C THR A 224 7.89 24.63 -7.13
N VAL A 225 8.16 24.21 -5.90
CA VAL A 225 7.14 23.87 -4.91
C VAL A 225 7.41 24.62 -3.61
N THR A 226 6.34 25.11 -2.98
CA THR A 226 6.43 25.79 -1.69
C THR A 226 6.39 24.76 -0.56
N ARG A 227 7.40 24.80 0.31
CA ARG A 227 7.50 23.91 1.48
C ARG A 227 7.81 24.70 2.73
N PHE A 228 7.22 24.27 3.85
CA PHE A 228 7.56 24.83 5.14
C PHE A 228 8.96 24.37 5.56
N ASP A 229 9.80 25.31 5.98
CA ASP A 229 11.11 25.07 6.56
C ASP A 229 11.02 25.28 8.07
N LYS A 230 11.28 24.23 8.84
CA LYS A 230 11.21 24.28 10.30
C LYS A 230 12.32 25.12 10.93
N SER A 231 13.48 25.21 10.27
CA SER A 231 14.62 25.96 10.77
C SER A 231 14.38 27.46 10.65
N LYS A 232 13.84 27.89 9.51
CA LYS A 232 13.52 29.29 9.20
C LYS A 232 12.13 29.72 9.66
N LYS A 233 11.26 28.76 10.00
CA LYS A 233 9.83 28.96 10.34
C LYS A 233 9.03 29.68 9.24
N GLU A 234 9.45 29.53 7.99
CA GLU A 234 8.82 30.18 6.84
C GLU A 234 8.56 29.17 5.70
N ARG A 235 7.79 29.59 4.70
CA ARG A 235 7.56 28.81 3.48
C ARG A 235 8.60 29.20 2.44
N VAL A 236 9.46 28.25 2.09
CA VAL A 236 10.53 28.42 1.11
C VAL A 236 10.13 27.76 -0.20
N ALA A 237 10.47 28.41 -1.31
CA ALA A 237 10.29 27.86 -2.64
C ALA A 237 11.53 27.01 -2.99
N ILE A 238 11.33 25.72 -3.29
CA ILE A 238 12.43 24.80 -3.62
C ILE A 238 12.20 24.17 -5.01
N PRO A 239 13.28 23.88 -5.77
CA PRO A 239 13.18 23.11 -7.01
C PRO A 239 12.53 21.74 -6.76
N CYS A 240 11.70 21.33 -7.70
CA CYS A 240 10.85 20.14 -7.64
C CYS A 240 10.73 19.52 -9.04
N PRO A 241 11.22 18.29 -9.23
CA PRO A 241 11.11 17.61 -10.52
C PRO A 241 9.66 17.30 -10.86
N LYS A 242 9.33 17.25 -12.16
CA LYS A 242 7.97 17.02 -12.66
C LYS A 242 7.34 15.74 -12.09
N VAL A 243 8.11 14.66 -12.00
CA VAL A 243 7.66 13.39 -11.42
C VAL A 243 7.14 13.51 -9.98
N ILE A 244 7.73 14.39 -9.15
CA ILE A 244 7.23 14.63 -7.78
C ILE A 244 5.88 15.33 -7.83
N LYS A 245 5.70 16.30 -8.74
CA LYS A 245 4.40 16.96 -8.91
C LYS A 245 3.30 16.01 -9.37
N GLU A 246 3.60 15.09 -10.27
CA GLU A 246 2.65 14.07 -10.70
C GLU A 246 2.22 13.17 -9.53
N LEU A 247 3.17 12.75 -8.69
CA LEU A 247 2.85 11.96 -7.50
C LEU A 247 2.02 12.78 -6.49
N GLU A 248 2.41 14.02 -6.23
CA GLU A 248 1.68 14.90 -5.29
C GLU A 248 0.26 15.21 -5.77
N LEU A 249 0.06 15.35 -7.09
CA LEU A 249 -1.27 15.48 -7.67
C LEU A 249 -2.12 14.25 -7.37
N ALA A 250 -1.57 13.04 -7.58
CA ALA A 250 -2.27 11.81 -7.26
C ALA A 250 -2.61 11.72 -5.76
N GLU A 251 -1.65 12.02 -4.88
CA GLU A 251 -1.88 12.01 -3.44
C GLU A 251 -2.92 13.05 -2.98
N THR A 252 -2.88 14.26 -3.53
CA THR A 252 -3.78 15.34 -3.13
C THR A 252 -5.21 15.07 -3.57
N LEU A 253 -5.42 14.62 -4.80
CA LEU A 253 -6.73 14.24 -5.31
C LEU A 253 -7.36 13.11 -4.47
N CYS A 254 -6.57 12.08 -4.12
CA CYS A 254 -7.02 11.01 -3.23
C CYS A 254 -7.45 11.51 -1.84
N LYS A 255 -6.92 12.67 -1.38
CA LYS A 255 -7.24 13.28 -0.09
C LYS A 255 -8.39 14.29 -0.15
N LEU A 256 -8.72 14.85 -1.33
CA LEU A 256 -9.80 15.85 -1.47
C LEU A 256 -11.18 15.28 -1.12
N GLY A 257 -11.38 13.96 -1.24
CA GLY A 257 -12.61 13.28 -0.83
C GLY A 257 -12.72 13.03 0.69
N LEU A 258 -11.68 13.33 1.47
CA LEU A 258 -11.70 13.18 2.92
C LEU A 258 -11.99 14.54 3.57
N PRO A 259 -12.91 14.64 4.54
CA PRO A 259 -13.19 15.91 5.21
C PRO A 259 -11.89 16.47 5.80
N ALA A 260 -11.55 17.70 5.42
CA ALA A 260 -10.30 18.39 5.75
C ALA A 260 -10.01 18.50 7.26
N ASN A 261 -11.00 18.20 8.10
CA ASN A 261 -10.91 18.16 9.56
C ASN A 261 -11.38 16.82 10.11
N GLY A 262 -10.55 15.77 9.95
CA GLY A 262 -10.58 14.68 10.90
C GLY A 262 -10.18 15.23 12.27
N ALA A 263 -11.14 15.43 13.17
CA ALA A 263 -10.87 15.86 14.54
C ALA A 263 -9.71 15.02 15.09
N LYS A 264 -8.59 15.67 15.45
CA LYS A 264 -7.51 15.04 16.19
C LYS A 264 -8.12 14.58 17.51
N ARG A 265 -8.57 13.32 17.60
CA ARG A 265 -8.99 12.74 18.87
C ARG A 265 -7.77 12.79 19.78
N GLY A 266 -7.85 13.65 20.79
CA GLY A 266 -6.83 13.79 21.81
C GLY A 266 -6.60 12.47 22.52
N ARG A 267 -5.48 12.40 23.25
CA ARG A 267 -5.16 11.30 24.16
C ARG A 267 -6.40 10.99 25.03
N PRO A 268 -6.90 9.74 25.07
CA PRO A 268 -8.03 9.39 25.91
C PRO A 268 -7.73 9.77 27.37
N SER A 269 -8.71 10.33 28.06
CA SER A 269 -8.61 10.61 29.50
C SER A 269 -8.41 9.30 30.27
N GLY A 270 -7.65 9.35 31.38
CA GLY A 270 -7.29 8.17 32.17
C GLY A 270 -8.48 7.32 32.64
N SER A 271 -9.66 7.93 32.81
CA SER A 271 -10.91 7.23 33.16
C SER A 271 -11.43 6.30 32.06
N THR A 272 -11.14 6.58 30.79
CA THR A 272 -11.52 5.74 29.64
C THR A 272 -10.65 4.47 29.61
N ILE A 273 -9.36 4.61 29.90
CA ILE A 273 -8.40 3.50 29.96
C ILE A 273 -8.79 2.52 31.08
N GLN A 274 -9.20 3.03 32.24
CA GLN A 274 -9.59 2.21 33.38
C GLN A 274 -10.87 1.41 33.10
N ARG A 275 -11.84 2.01 32.40
CA ARG A 275 -13.04 1.29 31.91
C ARG A 275 -12.71 0.25 30.85
N GLU A 276 -11.79 0.54 29.93
CA GLU A 276 -11.32 -0.43 28.93
C GLU A 276 -10.53 -1.60 29.53
N LEU A 277 -9.75 -1.35 30.60
CA LEU A 277 -9.03 -2.38 31.34
C LEU A 277 -9.98 -3.29 32.12
N VAL A 278 -11.03 -2.74 32.73
CA VAL A 278 -12.08 -3.52 33.40
C VAL A 278 -12.84 -4.38 32.37
N MET A 279 -13.16 -3.83 31.20
CA MET A 279 -13.79 -4.59 30.10
C MET A 279 -12.89 -5.71 29.57
N LYS A 280 -11.56 -5.49 29.51
CA LYS A 280 -10.57 -6.52 29.10
C LYS A 280 -10.37 -7.63 30.13
N LYS A 281 -10.65 -7.40 31.42
CA LYS A 281 -10.61 -8.44 32.46
C LYS A 281 -11.68 -9.53 32.27
N PHE A 282 -12.74 -9.24 31.51
CA PHE A 282 -13.81 -10.19 31.21
C PHE A 282 -13.62 -10.92 29.87
N CYS A 283 -12.56 -10.62 29.11
CA CYS A 283 -12.20 -11.41 27.95
C CYS A 283 -11.45 -12.66 28.44
N GLY A 284 -11.95 -13.85 28.08
CA GLY A 284 -11.33 -15.14 28.41
C GLY A 284 -9.86 -15.26 27.94
N PRO A 285 -9.20 -16.38 28.23
CA PRO A 285 -7.76 -16.55 28.01
C PRO A 285 -7.35 -16.17 26.59
N ALA A 286 -6.27 -15.39 26.48
CA ALA A 286 -5.75 -14.90 25.20
C ALA A 286 -5.37 -16.09 24.30
N GLN A 287 -6.11 -16.27 23.21
CA GLN A 287 -5.82 -17.30 22.21
C GLN A 287 -5.02 -16.76 21.03
N ALA A 288 -4.37 -17.71 20.35
CA ALA A 288 -3.23 -17.60 19.43
C ALA A 288 -3.11 -16.27 18.69
N ILE A 289 -1.93 -15.67 18.84
CA ILE A 289 -1.47 -14.54 18.04
C ILE A 289 -1.62 -14.94 16.56
N PRO A 290 -2.47 -14.27 15.76
CA PRO A 290 -2.57 -14.56 14.34
C PRO A 290 -1.20 -14.35 13.71
N LEU A 291 -0.87 -15.18 12.72
CA LEU A 291 0.41 -15.14 12.01
C LEU A 291 0.77 -13.69 11.71
N LYS A 292 1.87 -13.22 12.31
CA LYS A 292 2.53 -11.99 11.89
C LYS A 292 2.74 -12.14 10.39
N ASP A 293 2.48 -11.08 9.63
CA ASP A 293 2.83 -11.05 8.21
C ASP A 293 4.36 -11.19 8.10
N VAL A 294 4.82 -12.44 8.03
CA VAL A 294 6.21 -12.78 7.79
C VAL A 294 6.37 -12.65 6.29
N ARG A 295 7.15 -11.64 5.92
CA ARG A 295 7.59 -11.42 4.55
C ARG A 295 8.36 -12.66 4.11
N LEU A 296 7.73 -13.47 3.26
CA LEU A 296 8.30 -14.69 2.68
C LEU A 296 8.82 -14.44 1.26
N ASP A 297 8.92 -13.19 0.82
CA ASP A 297 9.68 -12.89 -0.39
C ASP A 297 11.15 -13.23 -0.10
N GLN A 298 11.71 -14.19 -0.83
CA GLN A 298 13.11 -14.66 -0.73
C GLN A 298 14.16 -13.58 -1.09
N THR A 299 13.81 -12.30 -0.96
CA THR A 299 14.68 -11.14 -1.14
C THR A 299 15.27 -10.64 0.18
N CYS A 300 15.01 -11.32 1.31
CA CYS A 300 15.59 -10.99 2.61
C CYS A 300 16.32 -12.21 3.20
N HIS A 301 17.57 -12.47 2.77
CA HIS A 301 18.47 -13.27 3.60
C HIS A 301 18.91 -12.43 4.79
N TRP A 302 18.56 -12.86 6.00
CA TRP A 302 19.45 -12.78 7.16
C TRP A 302 19.21 -14.02 8.03
N ALA A 303 20.24 -14.84 8.17
CA ALA A 303 20.38 -15.74 9.32
C ALA A 303 21.30 -15.04 10.30
N VAL A 304 20.82 -14.72 11.51
CA VAL A 304 21.64 -14.69 12.73
C VAL A 304 20.74 -15.04 13.91
N TRP A 305 20.87 -16.26 14.41
CA TRP A 305 20.58 -16.54 15.81
C TRP A 305 21.77 -16.06 16.62
N LEU A 306 21.58 -15.07 17.49
CA LEU A 306 22.43 -14.85 18.65
C LEU A 306 21.58 -14.31 19.80
N ASP A 307 21.46 -15.13 20.84
CA ASP A 307 20.95 -14.75 22.15
C ASP A 307 21.73 -13.56 22.71
N LYS A 308 21.00 -12.53 23.16
CA LYS A 308 21.12 -11.90 24.49
C LYS A 308 20.32 -10.58 24.55
N ALA A 309 19.69 -10.40 25.70
CA ALA A 309 18.92 -9.24 26.09
C ALA A 309 19.74 -7.94 26.07
N ALA A 310 19.13 -6.84 25.59
CA ALA A 310 19.39 -5.48 26.03
C ALA A 310 18.28 -4.53 25.55
N GLU A 311 17.88 -3.60 26.41
CA GLU A 311 16.90 -2.53 26.20
C GLU A 311 17.21 -1.67 24.96
N VAL A 312 16.17 -1.19 24.28
CA VAL A 312 16.30 -0.20 23.21
C VAL A 312 15.36 0.98 23.45
N GLN A 313 16.00 2.13 23.61
CA GLN A 313 15.42 3.46 23.67
C GLN A 313 14.90 3.89 22.29
N ILE A 314 13.68 4.43 22.26
CA ILE A 314 12.92 4.79 21.06
C ILE A 314 13.36 6.17 20.54
N PRO A 315 13.80 6.31 19.28
CA PRO A 315 13.82 7.62 18.62
C PRO A 315 12.45 7.93 18.02
N GLU A 316 11.89 9.04 18.47
CA GLU A 316 10.73 9.72 17.91
C GLU A 316 10.96 10.15 16.44
N MET A 317 9.84 10.37 15.71
CA MET A 317 9.71 11.13 14.45
C MET A 317 9.80 10.36 13.10
N PHE A 318 8.66 9.99 12.50
CA PHE A 318 7.74 10.87 11.75
C PHE A 318 6.56 10.05 11.21
N ARG A 319 5.35 10.55 11.52
CA ARG A 319 4.08 10.16 10.91
C ARG A 319 4.00 10.69 9.49
N LEU A 320 3.65 9.83 8.54
CA LEU A 320 2.73 10.14 7.46
C LEU A 320 1.75 8.96 7.38
N TYR A 321 0.51 9.25 7.73
CA TYR A 321 -0.67 8.42 7.49
C TYR A 321 -1.29 8.99 6.23
N ILE A 322 -1.25 8.28 5.11
CA ILE A 322 -2.30 7.41 4.57
C ILE A 322 -1.59 6.45 3.64
#